data_AF-A0AA96Y535-F1
#
_entry.id   AF-A0AA96Y535-F1
#
_cell.length_a   1.000
_cell.length_b   1.000
_cell.length_c   1.000
_cell.angle_alpha   90.00
_cell.angle_beta   90.00
_cell.angle_gamma   90.00
#
_symmetry.space_group_name_H-M   'P 1'
#
loop_
_entity.id
_entity.type
_entity.pdbx_description
1 polymer ?
#
loop_
_entity_poly.entity_id
_entity_poly.type
_entity_poly.pdbx_seq_one_letter_code
_entity_poly.pdbx_strand_id
1 'polypeptide(L)'
;MPQGIGYTSVCYSPSRQRIDDDVVYSRDFLALNAGKALVDLYLACQQFSGVLRELYESDKLEYEEWRSLSQSITDTIGVSR
;
A
#
# COMPACT_ATOMS: atom_id res chain seq x y z
N MET A 1 -24.09 33.65 -9.09
CA MET A 1 -23.08 32.99 -8.23
C MET A 1 -22.28 32.07 -9.15
N PRO A 2 -20.99 32.31 -9.41
CA PRO A 2 -20.23 31.40 -10.25
C PRO A 2 -20.09 30.07 -9.50
N GLN A 3 -20.57 29.00 -10.12
CA GLN A 3 -20.42 27.64 -9.62
C GLN A 3 -18.93 27.31 -9.66
N GLY A 4 -18.27 27.41 -8.51
CA GLY A 4 -16.87 27.01 -8.38
C GLY A 4 -16.76 25.56 -8.81
N ILE A 5 -15.92 25.30 -9.81
CA ILE A 5 -15.58 23.95 -10.26
C ILE A 5 -14.76 23.34 -9.12
N GLY A 6 -15.45 22.80 -8.11
CA GLY A 6 -14.85 22.08 -7.01
C GLY A 6 -14.36 20.73 -7.53
N TYR A 7 -13.07 20.45 -7.37
CA TYR A 7 -12.55 19.10 -7.57
C TYR A 7 -13.34 18.15 -6.67
N THR A 8 -14.12 17.28 -7.28
CA THR A 8 -14.89 16.25 -6.57
C THR A 8 -14.18 14.93 -6.83
N SER A 9 -13.44 14.44 -5.83
CA SER A 9 -12.86 13.10 -5.83
C SER A 9 -13.99 12.09 -6.09
N VAL A 10 -13.88 11.24 -7.11
CA VAL A 10 -14.87 10.19 -7.43
C VAL A 10 -14.25 8.83 -7.09
N CYS A 11 -14.89 8.09 -6.19
CA CYS A 11 -14.47 6.74 -5.84
C CYS A 11 -15.36 5.70 -6.55
N TYR A 12 -14.74 4.60 -6.97
CA TYR A 12 -15.43 3.46 -7.58
C TYR A 12 -15.21 2.22 -6.71
N SER A 13 -16.25 1.39 -6.59
CA SER A 13 -16.11 0.05 -6.04
C SER A 13 -15.28 -0.86 -6.96
N PRO A 14 -14.82 -2.03 -6.48
CA PRO A 14 -14.19 -3.05 -7.33
C PRO A 14 -15.08 -3.51 -8.50
N SER A 15 -16.40 -3.39 -8.37
CA SER A 15 -17.40 -3.66 -9.41
C SER A 15 -17.69 -2.45 -10.32
N ARG A 16 -16.88 -1.38 -10.23
CA ARG A 16 -17.02 -0.11 -10.99
C ARG A 16 -18.29 0.69 -10.72
N GLN A 17 -18.96 0.46 -9.59
CA GLN A 17 -20.08 1.31 -9.19
C GLN A 17 -19.55 2.60 -8.57
N ARG A 18 -20.12 3.74 -8.99
CA ARG A 18 -19.80 5.05 -8.43
C ARG A 18 -20.34 5.10 -6.99
N ILE A 19 -19.46 5.35 -6.04
CA ILE A 19 -19.83 5.50 -4.63
C ILE A 19 -20.20 6.97 -4.43
N ASP A 20 -21.48 7.34 -4.64
CA ASP A 20 -22.01 8.63 -4.20
C ASP A 20 -22.24 8.61 -2.70
N ASP A 21 -21.47 9.43 -1.99
CA ASP A 21 -21.46 9.49 -0.54
C ASP A 21 -21.85 10.91 -0.16
N ASP A 22 -22.95 11.05 0.59
CA ASP A 22 -23.53 12.34 0.98
C ASP A 22 -22.72 13.05 2.08
N VAL A 23 -21.66 12.39 2.57
CA VAL A 23 -20.81 12.87 3.65
C VAL A 23 -19.60 13.60 3.07
N VAL A 24 -19.56 14.92 3.27
CA VAL A 24 -18.43 15.79 2.89
C VAL A 24 -17.13 15.24 3.50
N TYR A 25 -16.11 15.05 2.66
CA TYR A 25 -14.79 14.48 2.98
C TYR A 25 -14.69 12.96 3.22
N SER A 26 -15.77 12.16 3.19
CA SER A 26 -15.65 10.71 3.44
C SER A 26 -14.69 10.01 2.47
N ARG A 27 -14.73 10.41 1.19
CA ARG A 27 -13.84 9.93 0.13
C ARG A 27 -12.37 10.28 0.40
N ASP A 28 -12.13 11.49 0.91
CA ASP A 28 -10.78 11.96 1.23
C ASP A 28 -10.23 11.23 2.46
N PHE A 29 -11.07 10.96 3.47
CA PHE A 29 -10.70 10.12 4.61
C PHE A 29 -10.43 8.67 4.21
N LEU A 30 -11.22 8.09 3.32
CA LEU A 30 -10.99 6.74 2.78
C LEU A 30 -9.67 6.69 2.00
N ALA A 31 -9.41 7.67 1.14
CA ALA A 31 -8.15 7.77 0.40
C ALA A 31 -6.95 7.96 1.34
N LEU A 32 -7.08 8.78 2.39
CA LEU A 32 -6.03 8.99 3.38
C LEU A 32 -5.75 7.73 4.21
N ASN A 33 -6.79 7.01 4.63
CA ASN A 33 -6.64 5.74 5.34
C ASN A 33 -6.01 4.66 4.45
N ALA A 34 -6.39 4.59 3.17
CA ALA A 34 -5.76 3.69 2.21
C ALA A 34 -4.27 4.05 2.02
N GLY A 35 -3.94 5.34 1.89
CA GLY A 35 -2.57 5.83 1.83
C GLY A 35 -1.75 5.47 3.07
N LYS A 36 -2.34 5.63 4.27
CA LYS A 36 -1.72 5.22 5.53
C LYS A 36 -1.42 3.72 5.55
N ALA A 37 -2.38 2.88 5.16
CA ALA A 37 -2.19 1.44 5.12
C ALA A 37 -1.05 1.03 4.17
N LEU A 38 -0.90 1.71 3.03
CA LEU A 38 0.22 1.49 2.10
C LEU A 38 1.57 1.89 2.71
N VAL A 39 1.63 3.02 3.43
CA VAL A 39 2.85 3.44 4.13
C VAL A 39 3.22 2.44 5.24
N ASP A 40 2.25 2.02 6.03
CA ASP A 40 2.46 1.03 7.10
C ASP A 40 2.97 -0.30 6.53
N LEU A 41 2.39 -0.77 5.41
CA LEU A 41 2.87 -1.96 4.69
C LEU A 41 4.31 -1.80 4.19
N TYR A 42 4.63 -0.66 3.59
CA TYR A 42 5.99 -0.38 3.10
C TYR A 42 7.02 -0.44 4.23
N LEU A 43 6.72 0.19 5.38
CA LEU A 43 7.59 0.16 6.55
C LEU A 43 7.76 -1.25 7.11
N ALA A 44 6.67 -2.03 7.19
CA ALA A 44 6.71 -3.42 7.63
C ALA A 44 7.59 -4.28 6.70
N CYS A 45 7.43 -4.14 5.38
CA CYS A 45 8.26 -4.81 4.40
C CYS A 45 9.75 -4.43 4.53
N GLN A 46 10.06 -3.15 4.74
CA GLN A 46 11.44 -2.69 4.92
C GLN A 46 12.08 -3.29 6.18
N GLN A 47 11.35 -3.32 7.31
CA GLN A 47 11.82 -3.95 8.55
C GLN A 47 12.04 -5.45 8.35
N PHE A 48 11.09 -6.13 7.70
CA PHE A 48 11.17 -7.56 7.45
C PHE A 48 12.37 -7.91 6.55
N SER A 49 12.68 -7.11 5.53
CA SER A 49 13.91 -7.29 4.72
C SER A 49 15.19 -7.21 5.56
N GLY A 50 15.23 -6.31 6.56
CA GLY A 50 16.36 -6.22 7.49
C GLY A 50 16.55 -7.50 8.30
N VAL A 51 15.46 -8.01 8.88
CA VAL A 51 15.47 -9.27 9.65
C VAL A 51 15.85 -10.47 8.79
N LEU A 52 15.32 -10.57 7.56
CA LEU A 52 15.68 -11.65 6.64
C LEU A 52 17.17 -11.66 6.31
N ARG A 53 17.77 -10.47 6.12
CA ARG A 53 19.21 -10.36 5.90
C ARG A 53 19.99 -10.81 7.13
N GLU A 54 19.61 -10.39 8.33
CA GLU A 54 20.28 -10.83 9.57
C GLU A 54 20.20 -12.35 9.79
N LEU A 55 19.05 -12.96 9.48
CA LEU A 55 18.89 -14.42 9.55
C LEU A 55 19.77 -15.15 8.54
N TYR A 56 19.88 -14.62 7.31
CA TYR A 56 20.79 -15.16 6.30
C TYR A 56 22.26 -15.02 6.70
N GLU A 57 22.67 -13.83 7.15
CA GLU A 57 24.05 -13.55 7.62
C GLU A 57 24.43 -14.37 8.87
N SER A 58 23.45 -14.84 9.64
CA SER A 58 23.64 -15.68 10.82
C SER A 58 23.53 -17.18 10.53
N ASP A 59 23.52 -17.60 9.25
CA ASP A 59 23.33 -18.99 8.80
C ASP A 59 22.05 -19.66 9.36
N LYS A 60 21.03 -18.87 9.69
CA LYS A 60 19.73 -19.36 10.18
C LYS A 60 18.68 -19.50 9.08
N LEU A 61 18.98 -19.02 7.88
CA LEU A 61 18.11 -19.02 6.73
C LEU A 61 18.92 -19.41 5.50
N GLU A 62 18.45 -20.37 4.70
CA GLU A 62 19.15 -20.78 3.49
C GLU A 62 19.08 -19.70 2.41
N TYR A 63 20.07 -19.66 1.51
CA TYR A 63 20.13 -18.66 0.45
C TYR A 63 18.88 -18.66 -0.45
N GLU A 64 18.36 -19.82 -0.83
CA GLU A 64 17.17 -19.91 -1.68
C GLU A 64 15.90 -19.42 -0.96
N GLU A 65 15.77 -19.71 0.35
CA GLU A 65 14.67 -19.22 1.17
C GLU A 65 14.75 -17.69 1.33
N TRP A 66 15.93 -17.18 1.66
CA TRP A 66 16.19 -15.75 1.74
C TRP A 66 15.88 -15.02 0.44
N ARG A 67 16.34 -15.57 -0.69
CA ARG A 67 16.13 -15.01 -2.02
C ARG A 67 14.64 -14.99 -2.39
N SER A 68 13.93 -16.10 -2.17
CA SER A 68 12.50 -16.21 -2.47
C SER A 68 11.67 -15.22 -1.65
N LEU A 69 11.94 -15.12 -0.34
CA LEU A 69 11.25 -14.17 0.55
C LEU A 69 11.58 -12.72 0.19
N SER A 70 12.84 -12.42 -0.15
CA SER A 70 13.26 -11.08 -0.58
C SER A 70 12.60 -10.67 -1.91
N GLN A 71 12.43 -11.61 -2.84
CA GLN A 71 11.73 -11.36 -4.10
C GLN A 71 10.25 -11.05 -3.84
N SER A 72 9.57 -11.83 -3.00
CA SER A 72 8.16 -11.61 -2.65
C SER A 72 7.91 -10.22 -2.03
N ILE A 73 8.82 -9.76 -1.18
CA ILE A 73 8.76 -8.40 -0.63
C ILE A 73 8.94 -7.34 -1.71
N THR A 74 9.92 -7.55 -2.61
CA THR A 74 10.21 -6.63 -3.71
C THR A 74 9.02 -6.52 -4.66
N ASP A 75 8.37 -7.63 -4.97
CA ASP A 75 7.16 -7.66 -5.80
C ASP A 75 6.01 -6.91 -5.10
N THR A 76 5.83 -7.13 -3.80
CA THR A 76 4.79 -6.44 -3.01
C THR A 76 4.97 -4.91 -3.00
N ILE A 77 6.21 -4.43 -2.92
CA ILE A 77 6.54 -2.99 -2.98
C ILE A 77 6.48 -2.47 -4.43
N GLY A 78 6.88 -3.31 -5.40
CA GLY A 78 7.02 -2.97 -6.82
C GLY A 78 5.72 -2.85 -7.62
N VAL A 79 4.59 -3.30 -7.09
CA VAL A 79 3.25 -3.26 -7.73
C VAL A 79 2.66 -1.83 -7.87
N SER A 80 3.41 -0.78 -7.54
CA SER A 80 3.01 0.63 -7.75
C SER A 80 3.66 1.32 -8.97
N ARG A 81 4.19 0.59 -9.96
CA ARG A 81 4.69 1.19 -11.22
C ARG A 81 3.72 1.06 -12.38
#